data_AF-A0A1S1HQ63-F1
#
_entry.id   AF-A0A1S1HQ63-F1
#
_cell.length_a   1.000
_cell.length_b   1.000
_cell.length_c   1.000
_cell.angle_alpha   90.00
_cell.angle_beta   90.00
_cell.angle_gamma   90.00
#
_symmetry.space_group_name_H-M   'P 1'
#
loop_
_entity.id
_entity.type
_entity.pdbx_description
1 polymer ?
#
loop_
_entity_poly.entity_id
_entity_poly.type
_entity_poly.pdbx_seq_one_letter_code
_entity_poly.pdbx_strand_id
1 'polypeptide(L)'
;MGSLEITINSETGKILDNKWLPLRINEVEQSPNGDIYAIAQEPSRKLFSLLQFQDNGEFSVVTENGYSQLYGLQVSNQTALLNETWRGEQGYLLVDVKDNQLTHRAELNEYDKTFNSVDNTFIKLGNSYLDDVEIANGDLVSHQIAK
;
A
#
# COMPACT_ATOMS: atom_id res chain seq x y z
N MET A 1 9.42 -13.61 0.77
CA MET A 1 10.70 -12.84 0.74
C MET A 1 11.25 -12.69 2.14
N GLY A 2 12.56 -12.57 2.28
CA GLY A 2 13.23 -12.32 3.56
C GLY A 2 14.65 -11.85 3.29
N SER A 3 15.23 -11.11 4.23
CA SER A 3 16.63 -10.74 4.16
C SER A 3 17.49 -11.73 4.91
N LEU A 4 18.57 -12.16 4.29
CA LEU A 4 19.57 -12.99 4.93
C LEU A 4 20.69 -12.08 5.45
N GLU A 5 20.88 -12.06 6.76
CA GLU A 5 22.07 -11.49 7.37
C GLU A 5 23.17 -12.55 7.33
N ILE A 6 24.36 -12.18 6.82
CA ILE A 6 25.54 -13.07 6.76
C ILE A 6 26.69 -12.34 7.45
N THR A 7 27.30 -13.00 8.43
CA THR A 7 28.53 -12.52 9.07
C THR A 7 29.73 -13.16 8.39
N ILE A 8 30.67 -12.35 7.93
CA ILE A 8 31.84 -12.82 7.17
C ILE A 8 33.12 -12.39 7.90
N ASN A 9 34.09 -13.30 7.97
CA ASN A 9 35.45 -12.96 8.37
C ASN A 9 36.12 -12.18 7.24
N SER A 10 36.44 -10.91 7.47
CA SER A 10 36.95 -10.00 6.43
C SER A 10 38.32 -10.38 5.87
N GLU A 11 39.15 -11.08 6.64
CA GLU A 11 40.51 -11.47 6.22
C GLU A 11 40.52 -12.75 5.37
N THR A 12 39.67 -13.71 5.72
CA THR A 12 39.63 -15.05 5.09
C THR A 12 38.47 -15.23 4.11
N GLY A 13 37.50 -14.32 4.11
CA GLY A 13 36.26 -14.40 3.32
C GLY A 13 35.30 -15.52 3.77
N LYS A 14 35.58 -16.20 4.89
CA LYS A 14 34.73 -17.29 5.39
C LYS A 14 33.46 -16.77 6.04
N ILE A 15 32.34 -17.41 5.77
CA ILE A 15 31.07 -17.19 6.47
C ILE A 15 31.23 -17.72 7.90
N LEU A 16 30.95 -16.86 8.88
CA LEU A 16 30.99 -17.18 10.31
C LEU A 16 29.60 -17.54 10.85
N ASP A 17 28.56 -16.86 10.35
CA ASP A 17 27.18 -17.05 10.79
C ASP A 17 26.20 -16.56 9.73
N ASN A 18 24.95 -17.04 9.77
CA ASN A 18 23.85 -16.52 8.98
C ASN A 18 22.51 -16.63 9.73
N LYS A 19 21.62 -15.66 9.49
CA LYS A 19 20.25 -15.71 10.00
C LYS A 19 19.28 -14.99 9.07
N TRP A 20 18.06 -15.53 8.95
CA TRP A 20 16.97 -14.84 8.29
C TRP A 20 16.42 -13.74 9.20
N LEU A 21 16.29 -12.53 8.66
CA LEU A 21 15.68 -11.42 9.36
C LEU A 21 14.16 -11.48 9.20
N PRO A 22 13.39 -11.31 10.31
CA PRO A 22 11.95 -11.34 10.23
C PRO A 22 11.43 -10.10 9.48
N LEU A 23 10.47 -10.31 8.59
CA LEU A 23 9.68 -9.21 8.04
C LEU A 23 8.82 -8.62 9.15
N ARG A 24 8.79 -7.29 9.24
CA ARG A 24 7.89 -6.60 10.16
C ARG A 24 6.59 -6.32 9.44
N ILE A 25 5.48 -6.88 9.92
CA ILE A 25 4.14 -6.48 9.47
C ILE A 25 3.74 -5.21 10.22
N ASN A 26 3.41 -4.16 9.47
CA ASN A 26 3.01 -2.87 10.03
C ASN A 26 1.49 -2.73 10.11
N GLU A 27 0.80 -3.12 9.04
CA GLU A 27 -0.66 -3.03 8.91
C GLU A 27 -1.17 -4.25 8.15
N VAL A 28 -2.42 -4.64 8.45
CA VAL A 28 -3.11 -5.76 7.82
C VAL A 28 -4.55 -5.35 7.57
N GLU A 29 -5.07 -5.69 6.40
CA GLU A 29 -6.47 -5.45 6.03
C GLU A 29 -7.02 -6.67 5.30
N GLN A 30 -8.31 -6.96 5.48
CA GLN A 30 -9.00 -8.03 4.77
C GLN A 30 -9.95 -7.44 3.72
N SER A 31 -9.89 -7.94 2.48
CA SER A 31 -10.84 -7.58 1.43
C SER A 31 -12.24 -8.11 1.75
N PRO A 32 -13.31 -7.57 1.14
CA PRO A 32 -14.66 -8.11 1.32
C PRO A 32 -14.82 -9.58 0.88
N ASN A 33 -13.94 -10.08 0.02
CA ASN A 33 -13.91 -11.49 -0.40
C ASN A 33 -13.12 -12.39 0.57
N GLY A 34 -12.49 -11.83 1.60
CA GLY A 34 -11.75 -12.56 2.62
C GLY A 34 -10.24 -12.63 2.39
N ASP A 35 -9.74 -12.10 1.28
CA ASP A 35 -8.30 -12.04 0.99
C ASP A 35 -7.59 -11.12 1.99
N ILE A 36 -6.41 -11.51 2.46
CA ILE A 36 -5.68 -10.75 3.47
C ILE A 36 -4.48 -10.06 2.81
N TYR A 37 -4.34 -8.77 3.04
CA TYR A 37 -3.23 -7.96 2.57
C TYR A 37 -2.49 -7.34 3.75
N ALA A 38 -1.20 -7.10 3.57
CA ALA A 38 -0.37 -6.54 4.62
C ALA A 38 0.66 -5.55 4.06
N ILE A 39 0.87 -4.45 4.78
CA ILE A 39 2.05 -3.62 4.61
C ILE A 39 3.17 -4.24 5.43
N ALA A 40 4.25 -4.62 4.76
CA ALA A 40 5.45 -5.14 5.40
C ALA A 40 6.64 -4.20 5.22
N GLN A 41 7.50 -4.19 6.23
CA GLN A 41 8.77 -3.51 6.21
C GLN A 41 9.92 -4.52 6.26
N GLU A 42 10.81 -4.41 5.28
CA GLU A 42 12.05 -5.17 5.22
C GLU A 42 13.10 -4.53 6.16
N PRO A 43 13.63 -5.26 7.15
CA PRO A 43 14.48 -4.70 8.21
C PRO A 43 15.85 -4.19 7.75
N SER A 44 16.45 -4.79 6.71
CA SER A 44 17.82 -4.46 6.28
C SER A 44 17.91 -3.13 5.54
N ARG A 45 16.89 -2.78 4.75
CA ARG A 45 16.85 -1.60 3.87
C ARG A 45 15.69 -0.67 4.18
N LYS A 46 14.83 -1.00 5.16
CA LYS A 46 13.59 -0.26 5.45
C LYS A 46 12.69 -0.10 4.23
N LEU A 47 12.68 -1.10 3.34
CA LEU A 47 11.83 -1.09 2.16
C LEU A 47 10.41 -1.49 2.56
N PHE A 48 9.41 -0.81 2.01
CA PHE A 48 8.01 -1.12 2.26
C PHE A 48 7.42 -1.86 1.06
N SER A 49 6.64 -2.90 1.35
CA SER A 49 5.95 -3.70 0.34
C SER A 49 4.50 -3.94 0.73
N LEU A 50 3.62 -4.00 -0.26
CA LEU A 50 2.29 -4.58 -0.12
C LEU A 50 2.39 -6.08 -0.40
N LEU A 51 1.91 -6.89 0.54
CA LEU A 51 1.87 -8.34 0.47
C LEU A 51 0.43 -8.84 0.44
N GLN A 52 0.20 -10.00 -0.17
CA GLN A 52 -1.05 -10.74 -0.09
C GLN A 52 -0.82 -12.13 0.52
N PHE A 53 -1.57 -12.47 1.55
CA PHE A 53 -1.56 -13.80 2.15
C PHE A 53 -2.23 -14.79 1.19
N GLN A 54 -1.60 -15.94 1.01
CA GLN A 54 -2.01 -16.98 0.08
C GLN A 54 -2.54 -18.20 0.85
N ASP A 55 -3.37 -19.00 0.20
CA ASP A 55 -3.95 -20.23 0.78
C ASP A 55 -2.91 -21.26 1.23
N ASN A 56 -1.68 -21.17 0.71
CA ASN A 56 -0.56 -22.03 1.12
C ASN A 56 0.07 -21.60 2.47
N GLY A 57 -0.42 -20.55 3.11
CA GLY A 57 0.09 -20.02 4.38
C GLY A 57 1.24 -19.05 4.24
N GLU A 58 1.58 -18.62 3.02
CA GLU A 58 2.69 -17.71 2.75
C GLU A 58 2.20 -16.34 2.23
N PHE A 59 3.07 -15.34 2.30
CA PHE A 59 2.84 -14.04 1.69
C PHE A 59 3.54 -13.92 0.34
N SER A 60 2.80 -13.49 -0.68
CA SER A 60 3.34 -13.06 -1.98
C SER A 60 3.48 -11.53 -2.02
N VAL A 61 4.41 -11.03 -2.83
CA VAL A 61 4.59 -9.57 -3.02
C VAL A 61 3.65 -9.11 -4.12
N VAL A 62 2.78 -8.14 -3.81
CA VAL A 62 1.96 -7.43 -4.78
C VAL A 62 2.78 -6.31 -5.41
N THR A 63 3.39 -5.46 -4.57
CA THR A 63 4.26 -4.38 -5.03
C THR A 63 5.29 -3.98 -3.98
N GLU A 64 6.44 -3.50 -4.43
CA GLU A 64 7.49 -2.91 -3.59
C GLU A 64 7.54 -1.40 -3.85
N ASN A 65 7.37 -0.58 -2.80
CA ASN A 65 7.39 0.89 -2.95
C ASN A 65 8.76 1.51 -2.58
N GLY A 66 9.83 0.70 -2.65
CA GLY A 66 11.18 1.16 -2.36
C GLY A 66 11.32 1.72 -0.95
N TYR A 67 12.03 2.85 -0.82
CA TYR A 67 12.26 3.56 0.45
C TYR A 67 11.11 4.50 0.86
N SER A 68 10.00 4.50 0.10
CA SER A 68 8.82 5.30 0.44
C SER A 68 8.06 4.59 1.56
N GLN A 69 7.71 5.32 2.62
CA GLN A 69 6.92 4.73 3.70
C GLN A 69 5.50 4.46 3.21
N LEU A 70 4.99 3.26 3.48
CA LEU A 70 3.59 2.88 3.23
C LEU A 70 2.82 2.81 4.55
N TYR A 71 1.58 3.29 4.56
CA TYR A 71 0.67 3.24 5.71
C TYR A 71 -0.78 3.43 5.24
N GLY A 72 -1.76 3.25 6.14
CA GLY A 72 -3.18 3.49 5.84
C GLY A 72 -3.74 2.55 4.77
N LEU A 73 -3.56 1.25 4.96
CA LEU A 73 -4.06 0.23 4.04
C LEU A 73 -5.59 0.12 4.06
N GLN A 74 -6.22 0.27 2.90
CA GLN A 74 -7.63 -0.07 2.68
C GLN A 74 -7.75 -0.95 1.44
N VAL A 75 -8.54 -2.01 1.52
CA VAL A 75 -8.66 -2.98 0.43
C VAL A 75 -10.11 -3.20 0.04
N SER A 76 -10.39 -3.11 -1.26
CA SER A 76 -11.64 -3.53 -1.88
C SER A 76 -11.48 -4.88 -2.59
N ASN A 77 -12.53 -5.32 -3.30
CA ASN A 77 -12.46 -6.57 -4.08
C ASN A 77 -11.45 -6.56 -5.23
N GLN A 78 -10.99 -5.37 -5.66
CA GLN A 78 -10.15 -5.24 -6.86
C GLN A 78 -8.99 -4.28 -6.67
N THR A 79 -9.02 -3.39 -5.67
CA THR A 79 -7.95 -2.43 -5.46
C THR A 79 -7.51 -2.37 -4.00
N ALA A 80 -6.26 -2.02 -3.79
CA ALA A 80 -5.74 -1.58 -2.51
C ALA A 80 -5.38 -0.10 -2.62
N LEU A 81 -5.92 0.70 -1.71
CA LEU A 81 -5.50 2.07 -1.49
C LEU A 81 -4.50 2.09 -0.33
N LEU A 82 -3.38 2.77 -0.54
CA LEU A 82 -2.35 2.99 0.46
C LEU A 82 -1.98 4.46 0.50
N ASN A 83 -1.56 4.95 1.64
CA ASN A 83 -0.84 6.21 1.75
C ASN A 83 0.65 5.96 1.55
N GLU A 84 1.31 6.87 0.87
CA GLU A 84 2.75 6.88 0.73
C GLU A 84 3.37 8.20 1.18
N THR A 85 4.59 8.13 1.72
CA THR A 85 5.46 9.30 1.89
C THR A 85 6.67 9.14 0.97
N TRP A 86 6.78 9.97 -0.06
CA TRP A 86 7.85 9.96 -1.06
C TRP A 86 8.59 11.31 -1.06
N ARG A 87 9.90 11.28 -0.78
CA ARG A 87 10.77 12.49 -0.76
C ARG A 87 10.26 13.63 0.14
N GLY A 88 9.48 13.31 1.18
CA GLY A 88 8.89 14.29 2.10
C GLY A 88 7.48 14.74 1.73
N GLU A 89 7.01 14.38 0.53
CA GLU A 89 5.64 14.59 0.09
C GLU A 89 4.77 13.41 0.48
N GLN A 90 3.52 13.69 0.86
CA GLN A 90 2.51 12.66 1.07
C GLN A 90 1.74 12.44 -0.24
N GLY A 91 1.28 11.20 -0.46
CA GLY A 91 0.46 10.84 -1.60
C GLY A 91 -0.37 9.59 -1.34
N TYR A 92 -1.20 9.24 -2.31
CA TYR A 92 -1.94 7.98 -2.33
C TYR A 92 -1.42 7.09 -3.45
N LEU A 93 -1.35 5.79 -3.15
CA LEU A 93 -1.06 4.74 -4.10
C LEU A 93 -2.30 3.84 -4.23
N LEU A 94 -2.84 3.75 -5.45
CA LEU A 94 -3.90 2.80 -5.78
C LEU A 94 -3.29 1.66 -6.59
N VAL A 95 -3.44 0.45 -6.09
CA VAL A 95 -2.88 -0.78 -6.66
C VAL A 95 -4.03 -1.68 -7.08
N ASP A 96 -4.03 -2.12 -8.34
CA ASP A 96 -4.91 -3.20 -8.78
C ASP A 96 -4.37 -4.52 -8.23
N VAL A 97 -5.15 -5.15 -7.35
CA VAL A 97 -4.76 -6.40 -6.67
C VAL A 97 -5.23 -7.64 -7.42
N LYS A 98 -6.01 -7.51 -8.50
CA LYS A 98 -6.41 -8.63 -9.36
C LYS A 98 -5.28 -9.06 -10.27
N ASP A 99 -4.54 -8.10 -10.82
CA ASP A 99 -3.43 -8.34 -11.76
C ASP A 99 -2.05 -8.00 -11.14
N ASN A 100 -2.00 -7.63 -9.86
CA ASN A 100 -0.82 -7.11 -9.15
C ASN A 100 -0.14 -5.95 -9.89
N GLN A 101 -0.93 -5.14 -10.59
CA GLN A 101 -0.44 -4.00 -11.36
C GLN A 101 -0.55 -2.72 -10.54
N LEU A 102 0.56 -1.99 -10.48
CA LEU A 102 0.57 -0.66 -9.90
C LEU A 102 -0.14 0.30 -10.87
N THR A 103 -1.32 0.79 -10.50
CA THR A 103 -2.17 1.53 -11.44
C THR A 103 -2.01 3.04 -11.31
N HIS A 104 -1.82 3.58 -10.10
CA HIS A 104 -1.88 5.03 -9.91
C HIS A 104 -1.14 5.54 -8.68
N ARG A 105 -0.37 6.64 -8.86
CA ARG A 105 0.21 7.46 -7.80
C ARG A 105 -0.44 8.85 -7.88
N ALA A 106 -1.24 9.21 -6.88
CA ALA A 106 -1.89 10.51 -6.80
C ALA A 106 -1.17 11.39 -5.76
N GLU A 107 -0.86 12.64 -6.11
CA GLU A 107 -0.46 13.63 -5.11
C GLU A 107 -1.62 13.99 -4.19
N LEU A 108 -1.32 14.19 -2.90
CA LEU A 108 -2.28 14.53 -1.85
C LEU A 108 -2.67 16.02 -1.91
N ASN A 109 -3.20 16.49 -3.04
CA ASN A 109 -3.59 17.91 -3.15
C ASN A 109 -4.99 18.23 -2.61
N GLU A 110 -5.77 17.28 -2.08
CA GLU A 110 -7.12 17.59 -1.59
C GLU A 110 -7.46 16.84 -0.29
N TYR A 111 -7.45 17.57 0.82
CA TYR A 111 -7.93 17.16 2.16
C TYR A 111 -9.43 16.83 2.20
N ASP A 112 -10.15 17.13 1.12
CA ASP A 112 -11.60 17.03 1.01
C ASP A 112 -12.01 15.80 0.18
N LYS A 113 -11.29 14.67 0.26
CA LYS A 113 -11.65 13.45 -0.49
C LYS A 113 -11.72 12.23 0.41
N THR A 114 -12.77 11.42 0.26
CA THR A 114 -12.93 10.12 0.92
C THR A 114 -12.92 9.02 -0.12
N PHE A 115 -12.19 7.93 0.12
CA PHE A 115 -12.17 6.79 -0.79
C PHE A 115 -13.46 5.97 -0.67
N ASN A 116 -14.12 5.74 -1.80
CA ASN A 116 -15.24 4.82 -1.93
C ASN A 116 -14.72 3.47 -2.42
N SER A 117 -14.64 2.52 -1.51
CA SER A 117 -14.13 1.17 -1.77
C SER A 117 -15.06 0.31 -2.63
N VAL A 118 -16.34 0.66 -2.76
CA VAL A 118 -17.29 -0.08 -3.61
C VAL A 118 -17.00 0.18 -5.08
N ASP A 119 -16.79 1.45 -5.44
CA ASP A 119 -16.62 1.88 -6.83
C ASP A 119 -15.15 2.15 -7.21
N ASN A 120 -14.21 1.98 -6.27
CA ASN A 120 -12.78 2.32 -6.42
C ASN A 120 -12.56 3.77 -6.89
N THR A 121 -13.30 4.70 -6.28
CA THR A 121 -13.28 6.13 -6.63
C THR A 121 -13.01 7.00 -5.41
N PHE A 122 -12.68 8.27 -5.64
CA PHE A 122 -12.66 9.27 -4.56
C PHE A 122 -13.93 10.12 -4.64
N ILE A 123 -14.62 10.25 -3.52
CA ILE A 123 -15.71 11.20 -3.33
C ILE A 123 -15.11 12.51 -2.84
N LYS A 124 -15.29 13.59 -3.61
CA LYS A 124 -14.94 14.93 -3.16
C LYS A 124 -16.02 15.44 -2.20
N LEU A 125 -15.63 15.71 -0.97
CA LEU A 125 -16.42 16.39 0.04
C LEU A 125 -16.51 17.87 -0.32
N GLY A 126 -17.70 18.46 -0.19
CA GLY A 126 -17.89 19.88 -0.42
C GLY A 126 -17.21 20.72 0.67
N ASN A 127 -16.53 21.80 0.29
CA ASN A 127 -15.75 22.64 1.20
C ASN A 127 -16.61 23.64 2.02
N SER A 128 -17.93 23.47 2.03
CA SER A 128 -18.86 24.37 2.73
C SER A 128 -19.99 23.60 3.41
N TYR A 129 -20.03 23.65 4.74
CA TYR A 129 -21.19 23.31 5.54
C TYR A 129 -22.07 24.55 5.63
N LEU A 130 -22.98 24.73 4.66
CA LEU A 130 -24.11 25.66 4.80
C LEU A 130 -25.31 24.82 5.24
N ASP A 131 -26.00 25.26 6.29
CA ASP A 131 -27.10 24.52 6.94
C ASP A 131 -28.28 24.20 5.99
N ASP A 132 -28.30 24.76 4.78
CA ASP A 132 -29.36 24.64 3.77
C ASP A 132 -28.89 24.00 2.45
N VAL A 133 -27.94 23.07 2.48
CA VAL A 133 -27.53 22.34 1.27
C VAL A 133 -28.30 21.02 1.19
N GLU A 134 -29.24 20.91 0.24
CA GLU A 134 -29.60 19.62 -0.35
C GLU A 134 -28.28 18.93 -0.71
N ILE A 135 -27.97 17.81 -0.05
CA ILE A 135 -26.77 17.02 -0.32
C ILE A 135 -26.94 16.46 -1.74
N ALA A 136 -26.52 17.24 -2.74
CA ALA A 136 -26.27 16.73 -4.07
C ALA A 136 -25.13 15.71 -3.89
N ASN A 137 -25.38 14.46 -4.27
CA ASN A 137 -24.33 13.44 -4.33
C ASN A 137 -23.13 14.06 -5.02
N GLY A 138 -21.99 14.14 -4.32
CA GLY A 138 -20.77 14.72 -4.87
C GLY A 138 -20.44 14.09 -6.22
N ASP A 139 -19.80 14.86 -7.11
CA ASP A 139 -19.48 14.37 -8.44
C ASP A 139 -18.51 13.19 -8.37
N LEU A 140 -18.90 12.08 -9.02
CA LEU A 140 -18.02 10.92 -9.22
C LEU A 140 -16.86 11.32 -10.12
N VAL A 141 -15.66 11.45 -9.55
CA VAL A 141 -14.45 11.68 -10.34
C VAL A 141 -13.91 10.32 -10.79
N SER A 142 -14.16 9.97 -12.06
CA SER A 142 -13.54 8.79 -12.68
C SER A 142 -12.13 9.13 -13.14
N HIS A 143 -11.12 8.49 -12.56
CA HIS A 143 -9.77 8.53 -13.12
C HIS A 143 -9.68 7.52 -14.27
N GLN A 144 -9.35 7.97 -15.47
CA GLN A 144 -9.01 7.04 -16.55
C GLN A 144 -7.59 6.53 -16.36
N ILE A 145 -7.46 5.20 -16.36
CA ILE A 145 -6.19 4.50 -16.35
C ILE A 145 -5.42 4.89 -17.62
N ALA A 146 -4.27 5.55 -17.45
CA ALA A 146 -3.36 5.75 -18.57
C ALA A 146 -2.88 4.38 -19.06
N LYS A 147 -3.10 4.08 -20.34
CA LYS A 147 -2.61 2.86 -21.00
C LYS A 147 -1.11 2.91 -21.23
#